data_AF-A0A9E2AE16-F1
#
_entry.id   AF-A0A9E2AE16-F1
#
_cell.length_a   1.000
_cell.length_b   1.000
_cell.length_c   1.000
_cell.angle_alpha   90.00
_cell.angle_beta   90.00
_cell.angle_gamma   90.00
#
_symmetry.space_group_name_H-M   'P 1'
#
loop_
_entity.id
_entity.type
_entity.pdbx_description
1 polymer ?
#
loop_
_entity_poly.entity_id
_entity_poly.type
_entity_poly.pdbx_seq_one_letter_code
_entity_poly.pdbx_strand_id
1 'polypeptide(L)'
;MLVGLVLAIVLIAISVGLFQLLRTPLEESASSTNPTTTVASGDTTTTTPTTSTSTTSTTIVVDPFDAVGNPLDLSELALVADGIGPIAFGTPEAVAAGQLVATFGDPDEDTGDIISTGEYGACPGDGVRVIRWGPLAIVLRAGLFVGYRTDLTYGGVADAPSTLLSTLSGLRLGDSIERLEEIYSSESLSVDFEVDDDLTEVFLLSRVADEKLLLYGPVSGTTPTERVLGIYAPDACNR
;
A
#
# COMPACT_ATOMS: atom_id res chain seq x y z
N MET A 1 -38.00 -34.30 3.77
CA MET A 1 -38.90 -33.14 3.89
C MET A 1 -38.40 -32.09 2.93
N LEU A 2 -39.11 -31.96 1.81
CA LEU A 2 -38.70 -31.22 0.62
C LEU A 2 -39.87 -30.29 0.28
N VAL A 3 -39.96 -29.16 0.97
CA VAL A 3 -40.94 -28.09 0.72
C VAL A 3 -40.28 -26.78 1.16
N GLY A 4 -39.74 -26.02 0.20
CA GLY A 4 -39.06 -24.76 0.47
C GLY A 4 -38.38 -24.17 -0.76
N LEU A 5 -38.94 -24.40 -1.94
CA LEU A 5 -38.55 -23.79 -3.22
C LEU A 5 -39.81 -23.10 -3.75
N VAL A 6 -39.64 -21.92 -4.35
CA VAL A 6 -40.63 -21.16 -5.15
C VAL A 6 -41.59 -20.28 -4.35
N LEU A 7 -41.18 -19.03 -4.05
CA LEU A 7 -42.05 -17.82 -4.06
C LEU A 7 -41.28 -16.57 -3.58
N ALA A 8 -40.61 -15.86 -4.50
CA ALA A 8 -40.43 -14.39 -4.48
C ALA A 8 -39.39 -13.94 -5.54
N ILE A 9 -39.54 -14.42 -6.77
CA ILE A 9 -39.05 -13.70 -7.96
C ILE A 9 -40.32 -13.23 -8.67
N VAL A 10 -40.31 -11.98 -9.14
CA VAL A 10 -41.36 -11.26 -9.89
C VAL A 10 -42.28 -10.38 -9.01
N LEU A 11 -41.94 -9.08 -8.97
CA LEU A 11 -42.75 -7.85 -8.77
C LEU A 11 -41.76 -6.79 -8.19
N ILE A 12 -41.30 -5.70 -8.82
CA ILE A 12 -41.85 -4.79 -9.82
C ILE A 12 -40.66 -3.98 -10.39
N ALA A 13 -40.53 -3.99 -11.72
CA ALA A 13 -39.87 -2.93 -12.47
C ALA A 13 -40.78 -1.71 -12.49
N ILE A 14 -40.22 -0.49 -12.39
CA ILE A 14 -40.69 0.82 -12.93
C ILE A 14 -40.04 1.92 -12.06
N SER A 15 -39.05 2.62 -12.61
CA SER A 15 -38.85 4.07 -12.44
C SER A 15 -37.70 4.55 -13.33
N VAL A 16 -37.95 4.51 -14.65
CA VAL A 16 -37.33 5.43 -15.60
C VAL A 16 -38.24 6.66 -15.65
N GLY A 17 -37.72 7.84 -15.35
CA GLY A 17 -38.52 9.05 -15.35
C GLY A 17 -37.71 10.34 -15.16
N LEU A 18 -37.29 10.90 -16.28
CA LEU A 18 -37.27 12.34 -16.57
C LEU A 18 -36.88 13.31 -15.43
N PHE A 19 -35.64 13.76 -15.46
CA PHE A 19 -35.31 15.17 -15.15
C PHE A 19 -34.51 15.70 -16.35
N GLN A 20 -35.19 16.05 -17.44
CA GLN A 20 -35.44 17.44 -17.84
C GLN A 20 -34.14 18.28 -17.75
N LEU A 21 -33.40 18.41 -18.84
CA LEU A 21 -33.56 19.53 -19.79
C LEU A 21 -33.80 20.86 -19.07
N LEU A 22 -32.77 21.71 -19.00
CA LEU A 22 -32.90 23.16 -19.18
C LEU A 22 -31.52 23.84 -19.11
N ARG A 23 -31.21 24.57 -20.20
CA ARG A 23 -30.30 25.73 -20.35
C ARG A 23 -28.94 25.53 -21.04
N THR A 24 -28.97 25.55 -22.36
CA THR A 24 -28.14 26.47 -23.19
C THR A 24 -28.73 27.90 -23.13
N PRO A 25 -28.13 28.97 -23.71
CA PRO A 25 -26.80 29.21 -24.31
C PRO A 25 -26.15 30.53 -23.79
N LEU A 26 -24.98 30.93 -24.33
CA LEU A 26 -24.51 32.30 -24.66
C LEU A 26 -23.05 32.17 -25.16
N GLU A 27 -22.81 32.14 -26.47
CA GLU A 27 -22.48 33.28 -27.34
C GLU A 27 -21.22 34.08 -26.96
N GLU A 28 -20.25 33.99 -27.88
CA GLU A 28 -19.57 35.11 -28.55
C GLU A 28 -18.69 36.07 -27.73
N SER A 29 -17.38 36.03 -27.97
CA SER A 29 -16.67 37.20 -28.53
C SER A 29 -15.21 36.92 -28.87
N ALA A 30 -14.84 37.36 -30.07
CA ALA A 30 -13.48 37.47 -30.56
C ALA A 30 -12.65 38.49 -29.76
N SER A 31 -11.33 38.32 -29.72
CA SER A 31 -10.43 39.48 -29.84
C SER A 31 -9.05 39.09 -30.34
N SER A 32 -8.68 39.80 -31.40
CA SER A 32 -7.35 39.93 -32.01
C SER A 32 -6.33 40.50 -31.02
N THR A 33 -5.08 40.03 -31.11
CA THR A 33 -3.91 40.90 -30.93
C THR A 33 -2.68 40.31 -31.62
N ASN A 34 -2.13 41.07 -32.55
CA ASN A 34 -0.80 40.90 -33.14
C ASN A 34 0.11 41.97 -32.51
N PRO A 35 1.37 41.66 -32.14
CA PRO A 35 2.43 42.67 -32.21
C PRO A 35 3.66 42.10 -32.95
N THR A 36 4.08 42.74 -34.03
CA THR A 36 5.15 43.77 -34.08
C THR A 36 6.56 43.17 -34.07
N THR A 37 7.19 43.31 -35.24
CA THR A 37 8.56 42.99 -35.62
C THR A 37 9.60 43.74 -34.78
N THR A 38 10.68 43.06 -34.39
CA THR A 38 11.96 43.70 -34.01
C THR A 38 13.11 42.88 -34.59
N VAL A 39 13.95 43.53 -35.40
CA VAL A 39 15.20 42.99 -35.95
C VAL A 39 16.29 43.21 -34.92
N ALA A 40 17.00 42.15 -34.54
CA ALA A 40 18.21 42.24 -33.72
C ALA A 40 19.38 41.50 -34.40
N SER A 41 20.52 42.14 -34.28
CA SER A 41 21.79 41.91 -34.97
C SER A 41 22.37 40.52 -34.76
N GLY A 42 23.02 40.00 -35.80
CA GLY A 42 23.76 38.75 -35.75
C GLY A 42 24.97 38.83 -34.84
N ASP A 43 25.13 37.77 -34.05
CA ASP A 43 26.43 37.30 -33.56
C ASP A 43 26.35 35.77 -33.46
N THR A 44 27.07 35.08 -34.34
CA THR A 44 27.09 33.62 -34.40
C THR A 44 28.09 33.11 -33.37
N THR A 45 27.62 32.78 -32.17
CA THR A 45 28.40 32.01 -31.20
C THR A 45 27.84 30.59 -31.12
N THR A 46 28.59 29.62 -31.63
CA THR A 46 28.26 28.20 -31.54
C THR A 46 28.48 27.73 -30.10
N THR A 47 27.41 27.71 -29.31
CA THR A 47 27.36 26.98 -28.03
C THR A 47 26.82 25.58 -28.27
N THR A 48 27.62 24.58 -27.92
CA THR A 48 27.26 23.16 -27.89
C THR A 48 25.97 22.96 -27.08
N PRO A 49 24.97 22.19 -27.54
CA PRO A 49 23.79 21.91 -26.74
C PRO A 49 24.20 21.04 -25.55
N THR A 50 24.21 21.61 -24.35
CA THR A 50 24.22 20.81 -23.12
C THR A 50 22.80 20.33 -22.90
N THR A 51 22.56 19.05 -23.20
CA THR A 51 21.32 18.34 -22.84
C THR A 51 21.19 18.36 -21.32
N SER A 52 20.45 19.32 -20.78
CA SER A 52 19.97 19.26 -19.41
C SER A 52 18.77 18.32 -19.40
N THR A 53 19.00 17.09 -18.96
CA THR A 53 17.93 16.15 -18.64
C THR A 53 17.16 16.70 -17.44
N SER A 54 16.11 17.47 -17.70
CA SER A 54 15.12 17.82 -16.68
C SER A 54 14.32 16.55 -16.40
N THR A 55 14.60 15.88 -15.28
CA THR A 55 13.74 14.81 -14.76
C THR A 55 12.45 15.45 -14.27
N THR A 56 11.45 15.55 -15.15
CA THR A 56 10.08 15.83 -14.77
C THR A 56 9.60 14.64 -13.92
N SER A 57 9.65 14.78 -12.59
CA SER A 57 8.88 13.91 -11.71
C SER A 57 7.41 14.22 -11.98
N THR A 58 6.73 13.30 -12.65
CA THR A 58 5.28 13.38 -12.82
C THR A 58 4.69 12.96 -11.48
N THR A 59 4.26 13.92 -10.66
CA THR A 59 3.41 13.61 -9.50
C THR A 59 2.10 13.08 -10.06
N ILE A 60 1.92 11.76 -10.05
CA ILE A 60 0.64 11.16 -10.40
C ILE A 60 -0.32 11.59 -9.30
N VAL A 61 -1.25 12.48 -9.62
CA VAL A 61 -2.37 12.82 -8.73
C VAL A 61 -3.31 11.64 -8.79
N VAL A 62 -3.12 10.70 -7.86
CA VAL A 62 -4.02 9.57 -7.67
C VAL A 62 -5.27 10.09 -6.97
N ASP A 63 -6.44 9.63 -7.41
CA ASP A 63 -7.73 9.96 -6.79
C ASP A 63 -7.71 9.49 -5.32
N PRO A 64 -7.98 10.35 -4.34
CA PRO A 64 -7.92 9.97 -2.93
C PRO A 64 -8.93 8.85 -2.62
N PHE A 65 -8.55 7.93 -1.74
CA PHE A 65 -9.46 6.90 -1.26
C PHE A 65 -10.49 7.51 -0.30
N ASP A 66 -11.77 7.19 -0.50
CA ASP A 66 -12.80 7.55 0.47
C ASP A 66 -12.62 6.75 1.77
N ALA A 67 -12.70 7.43 2.91
CA ALA A 67 -12.70 6.78 4.21
C ALA A 67 -13.91 5.83 4.36
N VAL A 68 -13.65 4.60 4.80
CA VAL A 68 -14.67 3.57 4.99
C VAL A 68 -14.75 3.19 6.47
N GLY A 69 -15.92 3.41 7.07
CA GLY A 69 -16.17 3.08 8.47
C GLY A 69 -15.59 4.10 9.46
N ASN A 70 -15.54 3.71 10.74
CA ASN A 70 -14.90 4.52 11.78
C ASN A 70 -13.38 4.22 11.80
N PRO A 71 -12.55 5.17 12.26
CA PRO A 71 -11.15 4.90 12.57
C PRO A 71 -11.02 3.70 13.51
N LEU A 72 -10.06 2.81 13.22
CA LEU A 72 -9.74 1.65 14.06
C LEU A 72 -8.66 2.05 15.09
N ASP A 73 -8.73 1.48 16.29
CA ASP A 73 -7.64 1.66 17.25
C ASP A 73 -6.39 0.90 16.77
N LEU A 74 -5.20 1.41 17.08
CA LEU A 74 -3.93 0.76 16.67
C LEU A 74 -3.81 -0.69 17.18
N SER A 75 -4.37 -0.99 18.35
CA SER A 75 -4.42 -2.35 18.89
C SER A 75 -5.35 -3.28 18.10
N GLU A 76 -6.34 -2.73 17.39
CA GLU A 76 -7.22 -3.49 16.52
C GLU A 76 -6.56 -3.76 15.17
N LEU A 77 -5.59 -2.94 14.73
CA LEU A 77 -4.80 -3.10 13.50
C LEU A 77 -3.56 -3.98 13.68
N ALA A 78 -3.66 -5.04 14.48
CA ALA A 78 -2.52 -5.90 14.73
C ALA A 78 -2.00 -6.58 13.44
N LEU A 79 -0.68 -6.60 13.25
CA LEU A 79 -0.03 -7.24 12.11
C LEU A 79 -0.11 -8.78 12.25
N VAL A 80 -0.74 -9.46 11.29
CA VAL A 80 -0.96 -10.91 11.32
C VAL A 80 -0.66 -11.57 9.97
N ALA A 81 -0.46 -12.88 9.95
CA ALA A 81 -0.03 -13.62 8.76
C ALA A 81 -0.98 -13.52 7.55
N ASP A 82 -2.24 -13.17 7.78
CA ASP A 82 -3.33 -13.13 6.81
C ASP A 82 -4.03 -11.76 6.70
N GLY A 83 -3.43 -10.69 7.24
CA GLY A 83 -3.99 -9.35 7.17
C GLY A 83 -3.47 -8.37 8.21
N ILE A 84 -4.21 -7.28 8.39
CA ILE A 84 -3.97 -6.27 9.40
C ILE A 84 -5.24 -6.16 10.23
N GLY A 85 -5.25 -6.78 11.41
CA GLY A 85 -6.40 -6.74 12.29
C GLY A 85 -7.65 -7.31 11.63
N PRO A 86 -8.76 -6.55 11.55
CA PRO A 86 -9.99 -6.98 10.86
C PRO A 86 -9.89 -6.92 9.32
N ILE A 87 -8.83 -6.32 8.76
CA ILE A 87 -8.62 -6.18 7.32
C ILE A 87 -7.88 -7.42 6.80
N ALA A 88 -8.64 -8.44 6.39
CA ALA A 88 -8.08 -9.70 5.90
C ALA A 88 -7.61 -9.62 4.44
N PHE A 89 -6.66 -10.45 4.05
CA PHE A 89 -6.34 -10.65 2.63
C PHE A 89 -7.57 -11.12 1.84
N GLY A 90 -7.67 -10.68 0.59
CA GLY A 90 -8.86 -10.82 -0.26
C GLY A 90 -9.91 -9.74 -0.04
N THR A 91 -9.72 -8.82 0.91
CA THR A 91 -10.59 -7.64 1.06
C THR A 91 -10.45 -6.75 -0.17
N PRO A 92 -11.57 -6.26 -0.76
CA PRO A 92 -11.51 -5.31 -1.87
C PRO A 92 -10.71 -4.06 -1.51
N GLU A 93 -9.93 -3.56 -2.46
CA GLU A 93 -9.10 -2.36 -2.33
C GLU A 93 -9.85 -1.17 -1.70
N ALA A 94 -11.04 -0.85 -2.22
CA ALA A 94 -11.84 0.27 -1.73
C ALA A 94 -12.18 0.14 -0.23
N VAL A 95 -12.33 -1.09 0.27
CA VAL A 95 -12.60 -1.34 1.69
C VAL A 95 -11.31 -1.32 2.50
N ALA A 96 -10.28 -2.03 2.06
CA ALA A 96 -9.00 -2.14 2.77
C ALA A 96 -8.30 -0.77 2.87
N ALA A 97 -8.11 -0.08 1.75
CA ALA A 97 -7.51 1.24 1.71
C ALA A 97 -8.42 2.26 2.41
N GLY A 98 -9.74 2.20 2.22
CA GLY A 98 -10.68 3.10 2.86
C GLY A 98 -10.69 3.01 4.40
N GLN A 99 -10.55 1.82 4.97
CA GLN A 99 -10.42 1.64 6.43
C GLN A 99 -9.09 2.18 6.97
N LEU A 100 -8.00 2.00 6.21
CA LEU A 100 -6.71 2.59 6.56
C LEU A 100 -6.74 4.11 6.44
N VAL A 101 -7.43 4.68 5.45
CA VAL A 101 -7.65 6.13 5.35
C VAL A 101 -8.49 6.64 6.52
N ALA A 102 -9.52 5.91 6.95
CA ALA A 102 -10.28 6.30 8.14
C ALA A 102 -9.38 6.38 9.39
N THR A 103 -8.32 5.57 9.47
CA THR A 103 -7.45 5.48 10.65
C THR A 103 -6.22 6.39 10.59
N PHE A 104 -5.56 6.44 9.43
CA PHE A 104 -4.28 7.11 9.24
C PHE A 104 -4.38 8.40 8.41
N GLY A 105 -5.52 8.66 7.78
CA GLY A 105 -5.67 9.73 6.79
C GLY A 105 -5.20 9.32 5.40
N ASP A 106 -5.01 10.31 4.53
CA ASP A 106 -4.57 10.07 3.15
C ASP A 106 -3.21 9.35 3.10
N PRO A 107 -2.98 8.48 2.09
CA PRO A 107 -1.69 7.83 1.92
C PRO A 107 -0.59 8.83 1.52
N ASP A 108 0.64 8.56 1.97
CA ASP A 108 1.83 9.33 1.62
C ASP A 108 2.30 9.04 0.19
N GLU A 109 2.11 7.79 -0.26
CA GLU A 109 2.51 7.33 -1.58
C GLU A 109 1.50 6.31 -2.13
N ASP A 110 1.29 6.37 -3.45
CA ASP A 110 0.53 5.39 -4.21
C ASP A 110 1.22 5.21 -5.57
N THR A 111 1.64 3.99 -5.87
CA THR A 111 2.40 3.69 -7.09
C THR A 111 1.52 3.70 -8.35
N GLY A 112 0.19 3.66 -8.20
CA GLY A 112 -0.70 3.16 -9.24
C GLY A 112 -0.37 1.72 -9.62
N ASP A 113 -0.93 1.26 -10.75
CA ASP A 113 -0.63 -0.07 -11.27
C ASP A 113 0.79 -0.13 -11.85
N ILE A 114 1.64 -0.97 -11.24
CA ILE A 114 3.00 -1.27 -11.65
C ILE A 114 3.17 -2.78 -11.86
N ILE A 115 4.27 -3.18 -12.51
CA ILE A 115 4.67 -4.58 -12.57
C ILE A 115 5.57 -4.87 -11.39
N SER A 116 5.22 -5.87 -10.58
CA SER A 116 6.00 -6.28 -9.43
C SER A 116 7.37 -6.79 -9.84
N THR A 117 8.39 -6.37 -9.10
CA THR A 117 9.77 -6.89 -9.14
C THR A 117 10.01 -7.95 -8.07
N GLY A 118 9.07 -8.19 -7.15
CA GLY A 118 9.25 -9.04 -5.97
C GLY A 118 9.37 -8.27 -4.65
N GLU A 119 9.80 -7.01 -4.70
CA GLU A 119 10.18 -6.20 -3.54
C GLU A 119 9.12 -6.13 -2.43
N TYR A 120 7.84 -6.07 -2.81
CA TYR A 120 6.73 -5.98 -1.85
C TYR A 120 6.11 -7.34 -1.50
N GLY A 121 6.69 -8.46 -1.94
CA GLY A 121 6.15 -9.81 -1.71
C GLY A 121 5.07 -10.24 -2.69
N ALA A 122 4.87 -9.44 -3.73
CA ALA A 122 4.08 -9.87 -4.87
C ALA A 122 4.98 -10.56 -5.89
N CYS A 123 4.42 -11.55 -6.58
CA CYS A 123 5.18 -12.33 -7.55
C CYS A 123 5.73 -11.47 -8.69
N PRO A 124 7.04 -11.62 -9.02
CA PRO A 124 7.63 -10.89 -10.13
C PRO A 124 6.84 -11.09 -11.43
N GLY A 125 6.53 -10.00 -12.11
CA GLY A 125 5.72 -10.00 -13.33
C GLY A 125 4.21 -9.81 -13.12
N ASP A 126 3.70 -9.88 -11.89
CA ASP A 126 2.30 -9.56 -11.60
C ASP A 126 2.04 -8.06 -11.64
N GLY A 127 0.85 -7.67 -12.10
CA GLY A 127 0.34 -6.31 -11.93
C GLY A 127 -0.08 -6.07 -10.49
N VAL A 128 0.52 -5.08 -9.83
CA VAL A 128 0.24 -4.70 -8.45
C VAL A 128 0.16 -3.19 -8.27
N ARG A 129 -0.48 -2.78 -7.18
CA ARG A 129 -0.48 -1.39 -6.70
C ARG A 129 -0.06 -1.38 -5.24
N VAL A 130 0.83 -0.47 -4.87
CA VAL A 130 1.33 -0.33 -3.51
C VAL A 130 0.91 1.02 -2.98
N ILE A 131 0.29 1.02 -1.79
CA ILE A 131 -0.20 2.24 -1.12
C ILE A 131 0.44 2.32 0.25
N ARG A 132 0.91 3.51 0.64
CA ARG A 132 1.76 3.67 1.82
C ARG A 132 1.28 4.74 2.80
N TRP A 133 1.50 4.45 4.08
CA TRP A 133 1.36 5.35 5.23
C TRP A 133 2.60 5.20 6.11
N GLY A 134 3.58 6.09 5.97
CA GLY A 134 4.88 6.03 6.61
C GLY A 134 5.59 4.69 6.35
N PRO A 135 5.92 3.90 7.39
CA PRO A 135 6.54 2.59 7.22
C PRO A 135 5.58 1.52 6.69
N LEU A 136 4.26 1.70 6.78
CA LEU A 136 3.29 0.71 6.31
C LEU A 136 3.09 0.85 4.81
N ALA A 137 3.28 -0.25 4.08
CA ALA A 137 2.87 -0.44 2.70
C ALA A 137 1.86 -1.59 2.63
N ILE A 138 0.73 -1.40 1.96
CA ILE A 138 -0.16 -2.49 1.55
C ILE A 138 0.06 -2.81 0.08
N VAL A 139 -0.12 -4.08 -0.26
CA VAL A 139 0.03 -4.60 -1.62
C VAL A 139 -1.33 -5.04 -2.12
N LEU A 140 -1.71 -4.48 -3.25
CA LEU A 140 -2.93 -4.80 -3.96
C LEU A 140 -2.58 -5.56 -5.23
N ARG A 141 -3.35 -6.60 -5.54
CA ARG A 141 -3.29 -7.31 -6.81
C ARG A 141 -4.71 -7.52 -7.30
N ALA A 142 -4.98 -7.12 -8.56
CA ALA A 142 -6.31 -7.21 -9.16
C ALA A 142 -7.43 -6.60 -8.28
N GLY A 143 -7.15 -5.47 -7.62
CA GLY A 143 -8.10 -4.76 -6.75
C GLY A 143 -8.37 -5.44 -5.40
N LEU A 144 -7.53 -6.39 -4.98
CA LEU A 144 -7.64 -7.08 -3.69
C LEU A 144 -6.39 -6.85 -2.85
N PHE A 145 -6.57 -6.68 -1.54
CA PHE A 145 -5.48 -6.66 -0.57
C PHE A 145 -4.87 -8.05 -0.40
N VAL A 146 -3.57 -8.21 -0.66
CA VAL A 146 -2.90 -9.52 -0.71
C VAL A 146 -1.66 -9.64 0.17
N GLY A 147 -1.16 -8.52 0.69
CA GLY A 147 0.04 -8.50 1.52
C GLY A 147 0.29 -7.13 2.11
N TYR A 148 1.15 -7.08 3.13
CA TYR A 148 1.64 -5.82 3.67
C TYR A 148 3.12 -5.96 4.03
N ARG A 149 3.78 -4.80 4.10
CA ARG A 149 5.13 -4.62 4.60
C ARG A 149 5.11 -3.45 5.57
N THR A 150 5.66 -3.60 6.76
CA THR A 150 6.01 -2.46 7.61
C THR A 150 7.52 -2.38 7.67
N ASP A 151 8.13 -1.26 7.26
CA ASP A 151 9.58 -1.16 7.14
C ASP A 151 10.11 0.25 7.49
N LEU A 152 11.17 0.31 8.29
CA LEU A 152 11.81 1.58 8.68
C LEU A 152 12.60 2.24 7.53
N THR A 153 12.99 1.49 6.50
CA THR A 153 13.73 1.98 5.33
C THR A 153 12.85 2.68 4.30
N TYR A 154 11.56 2.38 4.28
CA TYR A 154 10.59 2.95 3.34
C TYR A 154 10.50 4.48 3.46
N GLY A 155 10.97 5.06 4.56
CA GLY A 155 10.93 6.50 4.77
C GLY A 155 9.53 6.95 5.15
N GLY A 156 9.49 7.83 6.13
CA GLY A 156 8.29 8.29 6.80
C GLY A 156 8.77 9.02 8.04
N VAL A 157 8.08 10.09 8.42
CA VAL A 157 8.36 10.77 9.68
C VAL A 157 8.43 9.71 10.77
N ALA A 158 9.48 9.71 11.60
CA ALA A 158 9.62 8.80 12.73
C ALA A 158 8.40 8.82 13.68
N ASP A 159 7.51 9.79 13.48
CA ASP A 159 6.28 10.06 14.20
C ASP A 159 4.99 9.64 13.46
N ALA A 160 5.07 8.95 12.30
CA ALA A 160 3.86 8.50 11.59
C ALA A 160 3.09 7.48 12.46
N PRO A 161 1.76 7.59 12.62
CA PRO A 161 1.02 6.71 13.54
C PRO A 161 1.15 5.20 13.21
N SER A 162 1.39 4.85 11.95
CA SER A 162 1.64 3.48 11.50
C SER A 162 2.94 2.87 12.02
N THR A 163 3.90 3.67 12.50
CA THR A 163 5.11 3.20 13.21
C THR A 163 4.79 2.50 14.54
N LEU A 164 3.60 2.77 15.10
CA LEU A 164 3.15 2.23 16.39
C LEU A 164 2.41 0.91 16.25
N LEU A 165 2.23 0.41 15.02
CA LEU A 165 1.62 -0.89 14.78
C LEU A 165 2.46 -2.00 15.43
N SER A 166 1.78 -3.03 15.90
CA SER A 166 2.40 -4.20 16.49
C SER A 166 1.74 -5.48 16.01
N THR A 167 2.43 -6.61 16.14
CA THR A 167 1.79 -7.92 15.99
C THR A 167 0.80 -8.18 17.11
N LEU A 168 -0.02 -9.24 16.99
CA LEU A 168 -0.92 -9.67 18.08
C LEU A 168 -0.17 -9.97 19.39
N SER A 169 1.07 -10.45 19.30
CA SER A 169 1.92 -10.74 20.46
C SER A 169 2.68 -9.51 20.97
N GLY A 170 2.52 -8.37 20.30
CA GLY A 170 3.10 -7.08 20.71
C GLY A 170 4.49 -6.78 20.17
N LEU A 171 4.99 -7.53 19.18
CA LEU A 171 6.25 -7.19 18.49
C LEU A 171 6.06 -5.90 17.69
N ARG A 172 7.02 -4.98 17.78
CA ARG A 172 7.02 -3.69 17.08
C ARG A 172 8.29 -3.49 16.26
N LEU A 173 8.23 -2.57 15.30
CA LEU A 173 9.44 -2.07 14.64
C LEU A 173 10.38 -1.45 15.68
N GLY A 174 11.68 -1.74 15.55
CA GLY A 174 12.71 -1.27 16.45
C GLY A 174 12.89 -2.07 17.75
N ASP A 175 12.01 -3.04 18.04
CA ASP A 175 12.22 -4.00 19.13
C ASP A 175 13.54 -4.76 18.92
N SER A 176 14.17 -5.16 20.04
CA SER A 176 15.42 -5.91 19.98
C SER A 176 15.18 -7.36 19.58
N ILE A 177 16.22 -8.02 19.07
CA ILE A 177 16.18 -9.47 18.80
C ILE A 177 15.89 -10.26 20.07
N GLU A 178 16.46 -9.86 21.22
CA GLU A 178 16.14 -10.47 22.52
C GLU A 178 14.63 -10.43 22.81
N ARG A 179 13.99 -9.28 22.54
CA ARG A 179 12.56 -9.10 22.75
C ARG A 179 11.73 -9.94 21.79
N LEU A 180 12.15 -10.03 20.53
CA LEU A 180 11.51 -10.88 19.52
C LEU A 180 11.53 -12.35 19.95
N GLU A 181 12.69 -12.84 20.39
CA GLU A 181 12.85 -14.22 20.90
C GLU A 181 12.03 -14.44 22.18
N GLU A 182 11.98 -13.47 23.09
CA GLU A 182 11.17 -13.53 24.31
C GLU A 182 9.66 -13.61 23.99
N ILE A 183 9.17 -12.76 23.08
CA ILE A 183 7.74 -12.73 22.69
C ILE A 183 7.32 -14.08 22.08
N TYR A 184 8.21 -14.73 21.32
CA TYR A 184 7.92 -15.93 20.57
C TYR A 184 8.56 -17.21 21.14
N SER A 185 9.00 -17.20 22.41
CA SER A 185 9.64 -18.34 23.08
C SER A 185 8.74 -19.56 23.33
N SER A 186 7.56 -19.62 22.70
CA SER A 186 6.57 -20.68 22.87
C SER A 186 6.96 -21.94 22.10
N GLU A 187 6.62 -23.12 22.60
CA GLU A 187 6.88 -24.40 21.89
C GLU A 187 6.13 -24.54 20.55
N SER A 188 5.13 -23.68 20.29
CA SER A 188 4.35 -23.69 19.05
C SER A 188 4.93 -22.83 17.93
N LEU A 189 5.93 -21.99 18.22
CA LEU A 189 6.50 -21.03 17.29
C LEU A 189 8.02 -21.22 17.23
N SER A 190 8.60 -21.02 16.05
CA SER A 190 10.05 -20.95 15.86
C SER A 190 10.40 -19.58 15.28
N VAL A 191 11.55 -19.07 15.72
CA VAL A 191 12.22 -17.92 15.12
C VAL A 191 13.53 -18.42 14.55
N ASP A 192 13.69 -18.29 13.26
CA ASP A 192 14.91 -18.62 12.53
C ASP A 192 15.46 -17.35 11.85
N PHE A 193 16.74 -17.36 11.50
CA PHE A 193 17.38 -16.23 10.81
C PHE A 193 18.05 -16.71 9.53
N GLU A 194 17.82 -15.97 8.45
CA GLU A 194 18.36 -16.30 7.13
C GLU A 194 18.93 -15.06 6.45
N VAL A 195 19.82 -15.31 5.49
CA VAL A 195 20.32 -14.27 4.60
C VAL A 195 19.41 -14.22 3.39
N ASP A 196 18.88 -13.03 3.12
CA ASP A 196 18.04 -12.74 1.97
C ASP A 196 18.82 -11.90 0.95
N ASP A 197 18.69 -12.24 -0.33
CA ASP A 197 19.46 -11.60 -1.40
C ASP A 197 19.14 -10.10 -1.55
N ASP A 198 17.93 -9.68 -1.18
CA ASP A 198 17.46 -8.29 -1.30
C ASP A 198 17.47 -7.54 0.05
N LEU A 199 17.29 -8.25 1.17
CA LEU A 199 17.09 -7.67 2.51
C LEU A 199 18.26 -7.88 3.48
N THR A 200 19.36 -8.50 3.03
CA THR A 200 20.54 -8.89 3.83
C THR A 200 20.27 -9.97 4.87
N GLU A 201 19.74 -9.65 6.05
CA GLU A 201 19.42 -10.62 7.11
C GLU A 201 17.97 -10.44 7.55
N VAL A 202 17.23 -11.55 7.64
CA VAL A 202 15.80 -11.56 7.98
C VAL A 202 15.52 -12.55 9.10
N PHE A 203 14.54 -12.23 9.94
CA PHE A 203 13.92 -13.23 10.82
C PHE A 203 12.76 -13.93 10.11
N LEU A 204 12.56 -15.21 10.39
CA LEU A 204 11.41 -16.00 9.95
C LEU A 204 10.67 -16.50 11.18
N LEU A 205 9.43 -16.05 11.36
CA LEU A 205 8.52 -16.54 12.40
C LEU A 205 7.61 -17.61 11.80
N SER A 206 7.79 -18.86 12.22
CA SER A 206 7.03 -20.00 11.71
C SER A 206 6.30 -20.72 12.82
N ARG A 207 5.26 -21.46 12.46
CA ARG A 207 4.58 -22.38 13.37
C ARG A 207 5.28 -23.74 13.33
N VAL A 208 5.65 -24.27 14.50
CA VAL A 208 6.39 -25.54 14.61
C VAL A 208 5.59 -26.73 14.08
N ALA A 209 4.27 -26.72 14.24
CA ALA A 209 3.42 -27.87 13.93
C ALA A 209 3.35 -28.22 12.43
N ASP A 210 3.47 -27.22 11.56
CA ASP A 210 3.27 -27.35 10.11
C ASP A 210 4.30 -26.56 9.28
N GLU A 211 5.34 -26.03 9.93
CA GLU A 211 6.39 -25.18 9.34
C GLU A 211 5.81 -23.99 8.55
N LYS A 212 4.58 -23.57 8.87
CA LYS A 212 3.92 -22.48 8.18
C LYS A 212 4.55 -21.16 8.59
N LEU A 213 5.15 -20.47 7.64
CA LEU A 213 5.61 -19.08 7.80
C LEU A 213 4.42 -18.18 8.16
N LEU A 214 4.57 -17.44 9.25
CA LEU A 214 3.56 -16.53 9.77
C LEU A 214 3.93 -15.08 9.47
N LEU A 215 5.15 -14.68 9.82
CA LEU A 215 5.67 -13.33 9.61
C LEU A 215 7.17 -13.44 9.33
N TYR A 216 7.72 -12.44 8.66
CA TYR A 216 9.16 -12.33 8.49
C TYR A 216 9.55 -10.87 8.29
N GLY A 217 10.83 -10.54 8.29
CA GLY A 217 11.26 -9.19 7.96
C GLY A 217 12.73 -8.93 8.28
N PRO A 218 13.28 -7.81 7.77
CA PRO A 218 14.67 -7.47 7.92
C PRO A 218 15.01 -7.16 9.37
N VAL A 219 16.25 -7.51 9.74
CA VAL A 219 16.86 -7.18 11.02
C VAL A 219 18.19 -6.45 10.80
N SER A 220 18.64 -5.65 11.75
CA SER A 220 19.96 -5.01 11.67
C SER A 220 21.12 -5.98 11.97
N GLY A 221 20.78 -7.15 12.50
CA GLY A 221 21.68 -8.28 12.75
C GLY A 221 20.99 -9.33 13.62
N THR A 222 21.71 -10.41 13.96
CA THR A 222 21.20 -11.54 14.78
C THR A 222 21.57 -11.50 16.26
N THR A 223 22.28 -10.47 16.73
CA THR A 223 22.66 -10.41 18.15
C THR A 223 21.52 -9.83 19.00
N PRO A 224 21.43 -10.14 20.32
CA PRO A 224 20.31 -9.75 21.17
C PRO A 224 20.00 -8.24 21.19
N THR A 225 21.00 -7.38 20.93
CA THR A 225 20.86 -5.91 20.92
C THR A 225 20.51 -5.32 19.55
N GLU A 226 20.60 -6.12 18.49
CA GLU A 226 20.16 -5.74 17.15
C GLU A 226 18.63 -5.61 17.10
N ARG A 227 18.11 -5.06 16.00
CA ARG A 227 16.73 -4.60 15.93
C ARG A 227 15.96 -5.20 14.77
N VAL A 228 14.66 -5.35 14.99
CA VAL A 228 13.68 -5.59 13.93
C VAL A 228 13.51 -4.30 13.11
N LEU A 229 13.84 -4.36 11.83
CA LEU A 229 13.74 -3.23 10.90
C LEU A 229 12.43 -3.24 10.10
N GLY A 230 11.86 -4.43 9.90
CA GLY A 230 10.59 -4.59 9.22
C GLY A 230 9.79 -5.78 9.73
N ILE A 231 8.47 -5.72 9.59
CA ILE A 231 7.55 -6.83 9.88
C ILE A 231 6.61 -6.97 8.69
N TYR A 232 6.64 -8.14 8.08
CA TYR A 232 5.98 -8.41 6.83
C TYR A 232 5.04 -9.62 6.90
N ALA A 233 3.99 -9.57 6.09
CA ALA A 233 3.23 -10.77 5.77
C ALA A 233 4.05 -11.71 4.88
N PRO A 234 3.77 -13.03 4.89
CA PRO A 234 4.36 -13.96 3.93
C PRO A 234 3.97 -13.58 2.50
N ASP A 235 4.80 -13.93 1.51
CA ASP A 235 4.60 -13.52 0.12
C ASP A 235 3.26 -13.99 -0.49
N ALA A 236 2.71 -13.13 -1.35
CA ALA A 236 1.44 -13.35 -2.05
C ALA A 236 1.58 -14.21 -3.31
N CYS A 237 2.76 -14.76 -3.60
CA CYS A 237 3.03 -15.52 -4.82
C CYS A 237 2.13 -16.75 -5.04
N ASN A 238 1.67 -17.37 -3.96
CA ASN A 238 0.86 -18.59 -4.02
C ASN A 238 -0.54 -18.41 -3.40
N ARG A 239 -1.04 -17.16 -3.35
CA ARG A 239 -2.37 -16.83 -2.83
C ARG A 239 -3.35 -16.47 -3.94
#